data_AF-A0AAJ3U2C2-F1
#
_entry.id   AF-A0AAJ3U2C2-F1
#
_cell.length_a   1.000
_cell.length_b   1.000
_cell.length_c   1.000
_cell.angle_alpha   90.00
_cell.angle_beta   90.00
_cell.angle_gamma   90.00
#
_symmetry.space_group_name_H-M   'P 1'
#
loop_
_entity.id
_entity.type
_entity.pdbx_description
1 polymer ?
#
loop_
_entity_poly.entity_id
_entity_poly.type
_entity_poly.pdbx_seq_one_letter_code
_entity_poly.pdbx_strand_id
1 'polypeptide(L)'
;MESTPDDVGGQPLRDGDATTEADPSNDPAQAEWERTEALDEGAAPEDLEASTATGRDPDEIPDPDDEVPAEDLPGSAPQPESQGEDPVLADLGDEGQGDLGPGDL
;
A
#
# COMPACT_ATOMS: atom_id res chain seq x y z
N MET A 1 -20.40 49.72 -17.35
CA MET A 1 -19.14 49.59 -16.58
C MET A 1 -19.51 48.91 -15.29
N GLU A 2 -19.33 47.61 -15.23
CA GLU A 2 -19.49 46.82 -14.02
C GLU A 2 -18.21 45.98 -13.93
N SER A 3 -17.36 46.29 -12.96
CA SER A 3 -16.13 45.54 -12.67
C SER A 3 -16.50 44.43 -11.71
N THR A 4 -16.55 43.20 -12.20
CA THR A 4 -16.59 41.99 -11.36
C THR A 4 -15.23 41.81 -10.70
N PRO A 5 -15.12 41.73 -9.36
CA PRO A 5 -13.88 41.39 -8.68
C PRO A 5 -13.71 39.87 -8.70
N ASP A 6 -13.19 39.34 -9.80
CA ASP A 6 -12.69 37.95 -9.84
C ASP A 6 -11.26 37.97 -10.41
N ASP A 7 -10.44 38.82 -9.81
CA ASP A 7 -8.98 38.70 -9.83
C ASP A 7 -8.59 38.34 -8.40
N VAL A 8 -8.86 37.10 -8.00
CA VAL A 8 -8.10 36.53 -6.89
C VAL A 8 -6.79 36.06 -7.50
N GLY A 9 -5.92 37.03 -7.83
CA GLY A 9 -4.58 36.83 -8.39
C GLY A 9 -3.64 36.14 -7.40
N GLY A 10 -3.98 34.92 -6.99
CA GLY A 10 -3.10 34.04 -6.24
C GLY A 10 -2.04 33.49 -7.19
N GLN A 11 -0.78 33.81 -6.93
CA GLN A 11 0.34 33.08 -7.54
C GLN A 11 0.20 31.58 -7.16
N PRO A 12 0.53 30.64 -8.07
CA PRO A 12 0.56 29.23 -7.69
C PRO A 12 1.53 29.05 -6.52
N LEU A 13 1.14 28.20 -5.56
CA LEU A 13 1.99 27.83 -4.43
C LEU A 13 3.30 27.28 -5.00
N ARG A 14 4.41 27.86 -4.56
CA ARG A 14 5.75 27.40 -4.89
C ARG A 14 6.21 26.45 -3.79
N ASP A 15 7.21 25.63 -4.11
CA ASP A 15 7.71 24.60 -3.19
C ASP A 15 8.15 25.17 -1.82
N GLY A 16 8.63 26.42 -1.79
CA GLY A 16 9.03 27.12 -0.57
C GLY A 16 7.89 27.72 0.27
N ASP A 17 6.64 27.67 -0.20
CA ASP A 17 5.47 28.12 0.56
C ASP A 17 5.01 27.07 1.59
N ALA A 18 5.49 25.81 1.46
CA ALA A 18 5.29 24.77 2.45
C ALA A 18 6.36 24.86 3.55
N THR A 19 5.95 24.76 4.82
CA THR A 19 6.87 24.69 5.96
C THR A 19 7.33 23.27 6.27
N THR A 20 6.82 22.29 5.53
CA THR A 20 7.12 20.86 5.66
C THR A 20 7.78 20.41 4.37
N GLU A 21 8.96 19.81 4.50
CA GLU A 21 9.63 19.10 3.42
C GLU A 21 9.44 17.61 3.67
N ALA A 22 8.84 16.90 2.70
CA ALA A 22 8.74 15.45 2.77
C ALA A 22 10.08 14.86 2.31
N ASP A 23 10.61 13.93 3.08
CA ASP A 23 11.77 13.16 2.65
C ASP A 23 11.36 12.22 1.50
N PRO A 24 11.91 12.37 0.28
CA PRO A 24 11.51 11.60 -0.89
C PRO A 24 11.74 10.09 -0.71
N SER A 25 12.69 9.68 0.14
CA SER A 25 12.90 8.26 0.44
C SER A 25 11.77 7.63 1.26
N ASN A 26 10.87 8.42 1.83
CA ASN A 26 9.67 7.94 2.53
C ASN A 26 8.41 7.95 1.65
N ASP A 27 8.51 8.35 0.38
CA ASP A 27 7.39 8.30 -0.57
C ASP A 27 7.34 6.92 -1.24
N PRO A 28 6.26 6.13 -1.07
CA PRO A 28 6.13 4.80 -1.66
C PRO A 28 6.10 4.83 -3.20
N ALA A 29 5.57 5.88 -3.81
CA ALA A 29 5.58 6.02 -5.26
C ALA A 29 6.99 6.30 -5.78
N GLN A 30 7.75 7.14 -5.06
CA GLN A 30 9.16 7.40 -5.38
C GLN A 30 9.99 6.12 -5.28
N ALA A 31 9.78 5.31 -4.23
CA ALA A 31 10.49 4.04 -4.06
C ALA A 31 10.21 3.02 -5.18
N GLU A 32 8.97 2.96 -5.68
CA GLU A 32 8.62 2.09 -6.82
C GLU A 32 9.29 2.54 -8.12
N TRP A 33 9.32 3.86 -8.36
CA TRP A 33 9.97 4.44 -9.53
C TRP A 33 11.47 4.17 -9.54
N GLU A 34 12.16 4.44 -8.43
CA GLU A 34 13.60 4.19 -8.29
C GLU A 34 13.94 2.70 -8.47
N ARG A 35 13.08 1.80 -7.97
CA ARG A 35 13.22 0.35 -8.19
C ARG A 35 13.11 -0.02 -9.67
N THR A 36 12.16 0.57 -10.38
CA THR A 36 11.94 0.28 -11.81
C THR A 36 13.08 0.82 -12.67
N GLU A 37 13.54 2.04 -12.38
CA GLU A 37 14.70 2.65 -13.05
C GLU A 37 15.97 1.81 -12.83
N ALA A 38 16.19 1.33 -11.60
CA ALA A 38 17.33 0.45 -11.31
C ALA A 38 17.29 -0.88 -12.08
N LEU A 39 16.10 -1.48 -12.24
CA LEU A 39 15.93 -2.68 -13.07
C LEU A 39 16.25 -2.41 -14.54
N ASP A 40 15.82 -1.27 -15.07
CA ASP A 40 16.10 -0.85 -16.46
C ASP A 40 17.60 -0.58 -16.68
N GLU A 41 18.30 -0.06 -15.67
CA GLU A 41 19.77 0.11 -15.68
C GLU A 41 20.52 -1.23 -15.49
N GLY A 42 19.81 -2.32 -15.19
CA GLY A 42 20.34 -3.68 -15.12
C GLY A 42 20.73 -4.15 -13.71
N ALA A 43 20.22 -3.52 -12.67
CA ALA A 43 20.33 -4.05 -11.31
C ALA A 43 19.66 -5.43 -11.21
N ALA A 44 20.28 -6.33 -10.43
CA ALA A 44 19.68 -7.64 -10.20
C ALA A 44 18.49 -7.49 -9.22
N PRO A 45 17.36 -8.19 -9.45
CA PRO A 45 16.19 -8.07 -8.58
C PRO A 45 16.48 -8.45 -7.12
N GLU A 46 17.42 -9.36 -6.91
CA GLU A 46 17.93 -9.77 -5.58
C GLU A 46 18.67 -8.66 -4.82
N ASP A 47 19.22 -7.67 -5.53
CA ASP A 47 19.86 -6.49 -4.93
C ASP A 47 18.85 -5.39 -4.57
N LEU A 48 17.63 -5.46 -5.12
CA LEU A 48 16.55 -4.47 -4.95
C LEU A 48 15.48 -4.93 -3.95
N GLU A 49 15.40 -6.23 -3.69
CA GLU A 49 14.54 -6.78 -2.65
C GLU A 49 15.17 -6.44 -1.29
N ALA A 50 14.62 -5.43 -0.60
CA ALA A 50 14.85 -5.28 0.83
C ALA A 50 14.47 -6.64 1.47
N SER A 51 15.45 -7.32 2.07
CA SER A 51 15.24 -8.61 2.72
C SER A 51 13.94 -8.55 3.51
N THR A 52 12.95 -9.32 3.08
CA THR A 52 11.69 -9.54 3.80
C THR A 52 11.95 -10.42 5.02
N ALA A 53 13.03 -10.14 5.75
CA ALA A 53 13.20 -10.59 7.10
C ALA A 53 11.93 -10.15 7.81
N THR A 54 11.19 -11.10 8.35
CA THR A 54 9.86 -10.94 8.93
C THR A 54 9.91 -10.15 10.25
N GLY A 55 10.91 -9.28 10.41
CA GLY A 55 11.28 -8.54 11.61
C GLY A 55 12.00 -9.37 12.67
N ARG A 56 12.05 -10.70 12.53
CA ARG A 56 12.61 -11.62 13.54
C ARG A 56 14.07 -11.98 13.23
N ASP A 57 14.91 -11.91 14.24
CA ASP A 57 16.29 -12.38 14.15
C ASP A 57 16.27 -13.92 13.97
N PRO A 58 16.95 -14.50 12.97
CA PRO A 58 17.01 -15.95 12.80
C PRO A 58 17.57 -16.70 14.01
N ASP A 59 18.41 -16.03 14.81
CA ASP A 59 18.99 -16.54 16.06
C ASP A 59 18.14 -16.17 17.29
N GLU A 60 16.99 -15.52 17.11
CA GLU A 60 16.06 -15.18 18.19
C GLU A 60 15.47 -16.45 18.81
N ILE A 61 15.69 -16.61 20.11
CA ILE A 61 15.03 -17.66 20.90
C ILE A 61 13.64 -17.12 21.27
N PRO A 62 12.54 -17.82 20.92
CA PRO A 62 11.19 -17.38 21.28
C PRO A 62 11.04 -17.18 22.79
N ASP A 63 10.43 -16.08 23.20
CA ASP A 63 10.11 -15.84 24.61
C ASP A 63 8.98 -16.80 25.03
N PRO A 64 9.14 -17.61 26.09
CA PRO A 64 8.03 -18.41 26.61
C PRO A 64 6.83 -17.57 27.04
N ASP A 65 7.01 -16.27 27.33
CA ASP A 65 5.95 -15.35 27.70
C ASP A 65 5.21 -14.75 26.47
N ASP A 66 5.68 -15.01 25.24
CA ASP A 66 4.95 -14.70 23.99
C ASP A 66 3.79 -15.69 23.72
N GLU A 67 3.66 -16.75 24.52
CA GLU A 67 2.57 -17.71 24.41
C GLU A 67 1.25 -17.09 24.90
N VAL A 68 0.22 -17.12 24.05
CA VAL A 68 -1.13 -16.64 24.41
C VAL A 68 -1.69 -17.53 25.52
N PRO A 69 -2.16 -16.99 26.66
CA PRO A 69 -2.77 -17.78 27.72
C PRO A 69 -3.89 -18.67 27.19
N ALA A 70 -4.01 -19.88 27.73
CA ALA A 70 -5.02 -20.84 27.27
C ALA A 70 -6.46 -20.32 27.42
N GLU A 71 -6.68 -19.39 28.35
CA GLU A 71 -7.97 -18.73 28.58
C GLU A 71 -8.35 -17.74 27.47
N ASP A 72 -7.35 -17.19 26.77
CA ASP A 72 -7.52 -16.21 25.69
C ASP A 72 -7.65 -16.90 24.31
N LEU A 73 -7.29 -18.18 24.21
CA LEU A 73 -7.50 -18.95 22.99
C LEU A 73 -9.01 -19.19 22.77
N PRO A 74 -9.52 -19.02 21.54
CA PRO A 74 -10.89 -19.39 21.24
C PRO A 74 -11.07 -20.88 21.54
N GLY A 75 -12.08 -21.21 22.35
CA GLY A 75 -12.41 -22.61 22.61
C GLY A 75 -12.70 -23.35 21.30
N SER A 76 -12.56 -24.68 21.30
CA SER A 76 -12.85 -25.55 20.14
C SER A 76 -14.34 -25.64 19.78
N ALA A 77 -15.12 -24.58 20.06
CA ALA A 77 -16.48 -24.46 19.59
C ALA A 77 -16.51 -24.68 18.07
N PRO A 78 -17.55 -25.34 17.55
CA PRO A 78 -17.69 -25.53 16.12
C PRO A 78 -17.63 -24.15 15.44
N GLN A 79 -16.57 -23.92 14.66
CA GLN A 79 -16.51 -22.79 13.75
C GLN A 79 -17.67 -22.95 12.76
N PRO A 80 -18.28 -21.86 12.29
CA PRO A 80 -19.28 -21.96 11.24
C PRO A 80 -18.67 -22.69 10.04
N GLU A 81 -19.43 -23.62 9.44
CA GLU A 81 -18.94 -24.46 8.34
C GLU A 81 -18.40 -23.61 7.16
N SER A 82 -18.86 -22.37 7.07
CA SER A 82 -18.51 -21.38 6.04
C SER A 82 -17.06 -20.89 6.03
N GLN A 83 -16.24 -21.19 7.05
CA GLN A 83 -14.81 -20.80 7.04
C GLN A 83 -13.92 -21.76 6.25
N GLY A 84 -14.46 -22.91 5.82
CA GLY A 84 -13.81 -23.84 4.89
C GLY A 84 -14.51 -23.89 3.52
N GLU A 85 -15.59 -23.12 3.34
CA GLU A 85 -16.18 -22.93 2.02
C GLU A 85 -15.22 -22.05 1.20
N ASP A 86 -14.86 -22.56 0.01
CA ASP A 86 -14.18 -21.77 -1.01
C ASP A 86 -14.93 -20.44 -1.15
N PRO A 87 -14.29 -19.27 -0.93
CA PRO A 87 -14.95 -18.00 -1.14
C PRO A 87 -15.58 -18.08 -2.52
N VAL A 88 -16.91 -17.91 -2.60
CA VAL A 88 -17.60 -17.96 -3.90
C VAL A 88 -16.83 -17.00 -4.78
N LEU A 89 -16.09 -17.54 -5.75
CA LEU A 89 -15.46 -16.75 -6.79
C LEU A 89 -16.59 -15.91 -7.33
N ALA A 90 -16.58 -14.62 -6.98
CA ALA A 90 -17.55 -13.71 -7.54
C ALA A 90 -17.39 -13.87 -9.05
N ASP A 91 -18.44 -14.33 -9.71
CA ASP A 91 -18.47 -14.47 -11.15
C ASP A 91 -18.27 -13.06 -11.71
N LEU A 92 -17.02 -12.71 -11.94
CA LEU A 92 -16.63 -11.51 -12.65
C LEU A 92 -17.07 -11.83 -14.07
N GLY A 93 -18.32 -11.53 -14.37
CA GLY A 93 -18.86 -11.67 -15.72
C GLY A 93 -17.91 -11.02 -16.73
N ASP A 94 -18.05 -11.36 -18.00
CA ASP A 94 -17.17 -10.87 -19.08
C ASP A 94 -17.01 -9.33 -19.12
N GLU A 95 -17.90 -8.61 -18.44
CA GLU A 95 -17.82 -7.20 -18.09
C GLU A 95 -17.05 -7.04 -16.76
N GLY A 96 -15.74 -7.29 -16.79
CA GLY A 96 -14.89 -6.87 -15.68
C GLY A 96 -15.21 -5.42 -15.31
N GLN A 97 -15.38 -5.13 -14.02
CA GLN A 97 -15.82 -3.82 -13.49
C GLN A 97 -14.80 -2.66 -13.72
N GLY A 98 -13.96 -2.77 -14.75
CA GLY A 98 -12.90 -1.83 -15.12
C GLY A 98 -12.90 -1.41 -16.58
N ASP A 99 -13.95 -1.69 -17.36
CA ASP A 99 -14.05 -1.16 -18.72
C ASP A 99 -14.34 0.35 -18.66
N LEU A 100 -13.30 1.15 -18.93
CA LEU A 100 -13.39 2.59 -19.08
C LEU A 100 -14.35 2.93 -20.23
N GLY A 101 -15.38 3.72 -19.93
CA GLY A 101 -16.36 4.15 -20.89
C GLY A 101 -15.79 5.20 -21.85
N PRO A 102 -16.47 5.49 -22.98
CA PRO A 102 -16.01 6.47 -23.97
C PRO A 102 -15.97 7.93 -23.47
N GLY A 103 -16.25 8.17 -22.19
CA GLY A 103 -16.11 9.47 -21.51
C GLY A 103 -14.90 9.56 -20.58
N ASP A 104 -14.08 8.51 -20.48
CA ASP A 104 -12.92 8.45 -19.57
C ASP A 104 -11.59 8.93 -20.25
N LEU A 105 -11.68 9.68 -21.36
CA LEU A 105 -10.54 10.31 -22.07
C LEU A 105 -10.67 11.84 -22.11
#